data_AF-A0A9P9H3M2-F1
#
_entry.id   AF-A0A9P9H3M2-F1
#
_cell.length_a   1.000
_cell.length_b   1.000
_cell.length_c   1.000
_cell.angle_alpha   90.00
_cell.angle_beta   90.00
_cell.angle_gamma   90.00
#
_symmetry.space_group_name_H-M   'P 1'
#
loop_
_entity.id
_entity.type
_entity.pdbx_description
1 polymer ?
#
loop_
_entity_poly.entity_id
_entity_poly.type
_entity_poly.pdbx_seq_one_letter_code
_entity_poly.pdbx_strand_id
1 'polypeptide(L)'
;MPTISITAISDPVCPWCYIGALRLTRAISLYRKTVSSSDVVITSWHAYQLDRHTKTQPMLEKMASKVGEEKVPEFKARLGDIAKREGLIFDFGSTIGNTRDAHRLEKLAKTKDEEDLQTRVALEVMKMYFEEGGNITSLDDLVKAAGRVGIDESEARAWLESDNGGEEVDAEVRRMQRLGVKGVPRYIINDKFTVDGAEDVGMFLEQMVLAREEALKESQ
;
A
#
# COMPACT_ATOMS: atom_id res chain seq x y z
N MET A 1 19.73 -10.14 17.26
CA MET A 1 19.33 -8.85 16.67
C MET A 1 17.82 -8.89 16.55
N PRO A 2 17.08 -7.91 17.09
CA PRO A 2 15.63 -7.88 16.98
C PRO A 2 15.18 -7.86 15.52
N THR A 3 14.10 -8.59 15.24
CA THR A 3 13.34 -8.44 14.00
C THR A 3 12.07 -7.67 14.32
N ILE A 4 11.83 -6.61 13.56
CA ILE A 4 10.60 -5.82 13.59
C ILE A 4 9.79 -6.20 12.36
N SER A 5 8.70 -6.92 12.58
CA SER A 5 7.73 -7.24 11.53
C SER A 5 6.67 -6.14 11.44
N ILE A 6 6.31 -5.75 10.23
CA ILE A 6 5.30 -4.72 9.96
C ILE A 6 4.31 -5.29 8.96
N THR A 7 3.08 -5.54 9.41
CA THR A 7 1.95 -5.91 8.55
C THR A 7 1.30 -4.62 8.05
N ALA A 8 1.38 -4.33 6.76
CA ALA A 8 0.71 -3.21 6.11
C ALA A 8 -0.56 -3.69 5.40
N ILE A 9 -1.72 -3.27 5.88
CA ILE A 9 -3.02 -3.56 5.26
C ILE A 9 -3.44 -2.33 4.46
N SER A 10 -3.56 -2.49 3.14
CA SER A 10 -3.72 -1.35 2.24
C SER A 10 -4.58 -1.67 1.01
N ASP A 11 -5.01 -0.62 0.31
CA ASP A 11 -5.67 -0.71 -1.00
C ASP A 11 -5.02 0.34 -1.93
N PRO A 12 -4.49 -0.02 -3.11
CA PRO A 12 -3.72 0.89 -3.96
C PRO A 12 -4.48 2.11 -4.47
N VAL A 13 -5.82 2.08 -4.45
CA VAL A 13 -6.67 3.22 -4.82
C VAL A 13 -7.04 4.13 -3.65
N CYS A 14 -6.55 3.83 -2.44
CA CYS A 14 -6.75 4.66 -1.26
C CYS A 14 -5.63 5.71 -1.14
N PRO A 15 -5.93 7.02 -1.22
CA PRO A 15 -4.89 8.05 -1.17
C PRO A 15 -4.14 8.08 0.16
N TRP A 16 -4.84 7.73 1.25
CA TRP A 16 -4.21 7.63 2.56
C TRP A 16 -3.28 6.42 2.67
N CYS A 17 -3.55 5.33 1.93
CA CYS A 17 -2.60 4.22 1.87
C CYS A 17 -1.28 4.67 1.26
N TYR A 18 -1.34 5.45 0.18
CA TYR A 18 -0.12 5.94 -0.47
C TYR A 18 0.67 6.91 0.41
N ILE A 19 0.00 7.88 1.04
CA ILE A 19 0.65 8.80 2.00
C ILE A 19 1.25 8.02 3.18
N GLY A 20 0.48 7.08 3.75
CA GLY A 20 0.94 6.24 4.86
C GLY A 20 2.16 5.39 4.48
N ALA A 21 2.17 4.82 3.28
CA ALA A 21 3.28 4.01 2.77
C ALA A 21 4.59 4.82 2.68
N LEU A 22 4.49 6.06 2.18
CA LEU A 22 5.64 6.98 2.10
C LEU A 22 6.14 7.37 3.49
N ARG A 23 5.22 7.65 4.42
CA ARG A 23 5.58 7.98 5.81
C ARG A 23 6.19 6.80 6.54
N LEU A 24 5.66 5.59 6.37
CA LEU A 24 6.26 4.36 6.89
C LEU A 24 7.68 4.17 6.33
N THR A 25 7.87 4.31 5.02
CA THR A 25 9.19 4.19 4.38
C THR A 25 10.20 5.20 4.95
N ARG A 26 9.77 6.45 5.17
CA ARG A 26 10.59 7.48 5.84
C ARG A 26 10.88 7.12 7.30
N ALA A 27 9.91 6.57 8.04
CA ALA A 27 10.08 6.14 9.42
C ALA A 27 11.08 4.98 9.54
N ILE A 28 11.02 4.00 8.65
CA ILE A 28 11.99 2.89 8.59
C ILE A 28 13.40 3.43 8.30
N SER A 29 13.54 4.36 7.34
CA SER A 29 14.84 5.00 7.07
C SER A 29 15.36 5.79 8.27
N LEU A 30 14.49 6.53 8.96
CA LEU A 30 14.84 7.29 10.16
C LEU A 30 15.26 6.36 11.30
N TYR A 31 14.48 5.31 11.56
CA TYR A 31 14.78 4.28 12.56
C TYR A 31 16.16 3.66 12.33
N ARG A 32 16.47 3.27 11.09
CA ARG A 32 17.79 2.71 10.72
C ARG A 32 18.94 3.69 10.98
N LYS A 33 18.69 5.00 10.87
CA LYS A 33 19.68 6.06 11.09
C LYS A 33 19.86 6.44 12.56
N THR A 34 18.80 6.39 13.36
CA THR A 34 18.80 6.98 14.72
C THR A 34 18.67 5.97 15.86
N VAL A 35 18.10 4.78 15.59
CA VAL A 35 17.82 3.76 16.62
C VAL A 35 18.73 2.55 16.46
N SER A 36 18.66 1.85 15.32
CA SER A 36 19.51 0.70 15.04
C SER A 36 19.60 0.43 13.54
N SER A 37 20.82 0.43 13.01
CA SER A 37 21.09 0.06 11.61
C SER A 37 21.22 -1.45 11.40
N SER A 38 21.33 -2.24 12.47
CA SER A 38 21.53 -3.70 12.44
C SER A 38 20.26 -4.50 12.72
N ASP A 39 19.20 -3.85 13.20
CA ASP A 39 17.92 -4.53 13.42
C ASP A 39 17.24 -4.81 12.08
N VAL A 40 16.62 -5.97 11.97
CA VAL A 40 15.94 -6.39 10.74
C VAL A 40 14.54 -5.81 10.76
N VAL A 41 14.14 -5.12 9.69
CA VAL A 41 12.77 -4.58 9.54
C VAL A 41 12.14 -5.22 8.31
N ILE A 42 11.04 -5.96 8.49
CA ILE A 42 10.36 -6.69 7.44
C ILE A 42 8.95 -6.14 7.29
N THR A 43 8.62 -5.62 6.11
CA THR A 43 7.26 -5.17 5.80
C THR A 43 6.55 -6.18 4.92
N SER A 44 5.38 -6.64 5.35
CA SER A 44 4.48 -7.52 4.58
C SER A 44 3.21 -6.78 4.21
N TRP A 45 2.89 -6.74 2.92
CA TRP A 45 1.68 -6.10 2.40
C TRP A 45 0.55 -7.11 2.25
N HIS A 46 -0.63 -6.73 2.76
CA HIS A 46 -1.83 -7.53 2.79
C HIS A 46 -2.99 -6.82 2.12
N ALA A 47 -3.74 -7.60 1.33
CA ALA A 47 -4.81 -7.07 0.51
C ALA A 47 -6.00 -6.59 1.34
N TYR A 48 -6.44 -5.37 1.05
CA TYR A 48 -7.76 -4.86 1.38
C TYR A 48 -8.41 -4.27 0.14
N GLN A 49 -9.73 -4.40 0.02
CA GLN A 49 -10.48 -3.73 -1.02
C GLN A 49 -11.55 -2.86 -0.38
N LEU A 50 -11.42 -1.54 -0.56
CA LEU A 50 -12.43 -0.56 -0.15
C LEU A 50 -13.78 -0.87 -0.78
N ASP A 51 -13.78 -1.29 -2.05
CA ASP A 51 -14.98 -1.70 -2.78
C ASP A 51 -14.62 -2.68 -3.91
N ARG A 52 -14.76 -3.98 -3.64
CA ARG A 52 -14.53 -5.07 -4.62
C ARG A 52 -15.52 -5.06 -5.80
N HIS A 53 -16.58 -4.27 -5.74
CA HIS A 53 -17.60 -4.18 -6.77
C HIS A 53 -17.48 -2.91 -7.62
N THR A 54 -16.41 -2.12 -7.42
CA THR A 54 -16.14 -0.95 -8.26
C THR A 54 -15.94 -1.36 -9.71
N LYS A 55 -16.83 -0.87 -10.58
CA LYS A 55 -16.70 -1.02 -12.03
C LYS A 55 -15.56 -0.15 -12.54
N THR A 56 -14.92 -0.59 -13.62
CA THR A 56 -13.93 0.20 -14.35
C THR A 56 -14.58 1.47 -14.88
N GLN A 57 -14.12 2.63 -14.40
CA GLN A 57 -14.60 3.95 -14.82
C GLN A 57 -13.57 5.03 -14.48
N PRO A 58 -13.65 6.24 -15.07
CA PRO A 58 -12.81 7.36 -14.68
C PRO A 58 -12.92 7.65 -13.18
N MET A 59 -11.79 7.90 -12.52
CA MET A 59 -11.74 8.14 -11.07
C MET A 59 -12.58 9.36 -10.68
N LEU A 60 -12.60 10.41 -11.52
CA LEU A 60 -13.44 11.59 -11.29
C LEU A 60 -14.93 11.28 -11.29
N GLU A 61 -15.41 10.36 -12.12
CA GLU A 61 -16.81 9.93 -12.12
C GLU A 61 -17.15 9.17 -10.83
N LYS A 62 -16.26 8.27 -10.38
CA LYS A 62 -16.41 7.59 -9.07
C LYS A 62 -16.38 8.60 -7.91
N MET A 63 -15.53 9.61 -7.99
CA MET A 63 -15.45 10.67 -6.98
C MET A 63 -16.77 11.46 -6.94
N ALA A 64 -17.23 11.93 -8.10
CA ALA A 64 -18.50 12.66 -8.24
C ALA A 64 -19.67 11.86 -7.68
N SER A 65 -19.76 10.56 -7.99
CA SER A 65 -20.83 9.69 -7.47
C SER A 65 -20.84 9.56 -5.94
N LYS A 66 -19.69 9.81 -5.28
CA LYS A 66 -19.53 9.68 -3.83
C LYS A 66 -19.74 11.00 -3.09
N VAL A 67 -19.26 12.11 -3.65
CA VAL A 67 -19.25 13.41 -2.95
C VAL A 67 -20.19 14.46 -3.54
N GLY A 68 -20.72 14.24 -4.75
CA GLY A 68 -21.45 15.23 -5.54
C GLY A 68 -20.53 15.98 -6.52
N GLU A 69 -20.98 16.18 -7.77
CA GLU A 69 -20.20 16.84 -8.83
C GLU A 69 -19.71 18.24 -8.41
N GLU A 70 -20.56 18.99 -7.71
CA GLU A 70 -20.28 20.34 -7.23
C GLU A 70 -19.13 20.40 -6.21
N LYS A 71 -18.87 19.31 -5.49
CA LYS A 71 -17.81 19.22 -4.48
C LYS A 71 -16.51 18.64 -4.99
N VAL A 72 -16.49 18.09 -6.20
CA VAL A 72 -15.28 17.50 -6.79
C VAL A 72 -14.10 18.49 -6.80
N PRO A 73 -14.26 19.77 -7.21
CA PRO A 73 -13.14 20.72 -7.20
C PRO A 73 -12.54 20.93 -5.80
N GLU A 74 -13.38 21.04 -4.76
CA GLU A 74 -12.95 21.20 -3.38
C GLU A 74 -12.20 19.96 -2.87
N PHE A 75 -12.74 18.77 -3.12
CA PHE A 75 -12.10 17.51 -2.72
C PHE A 75 -10.74 17.32 -3.41
N LYS A 76 -10.65 17.63 -4.71
CA LYS A 76 -9.39 17.58 -5.46
C LYS A 76 -8.36 18.55 -4.89
N ALA A 77 -8.76 19.80 -4.63
CA ALA A 77 -7.86 20.80 -4.07
C ALA A 77 -7.32 20.36 -2.71
N ARG A 78 -8.20 19.93 -1.81
CA ARG A 78 -7.82 19.44 -0.48
C ARG A 78 -6.87 18.24 -0.56
N LEU A 79 -7.18 17.25 -1.40
CA LEU A 79 -6.34 16.07 -1.54
C LEU A 79 -4.99 16.40 -2.18
N GLY A 80 -4.98 17.27 -3.20
CA GLY A 80 -3.76 17.77 -3.83
C GLY A 80 -2.87 18.54 -2.87
N ASP A 81 -3.42 19.36 -1.99
CA ASP A 81 -2.64 20.10 -0.99
C ASP A 81 -2.01 19.17 0.06
N ILE A 82 -2.69 18.08 0.42
CA ILE A 82 -2.13 17.05 1.31
C ILE A 82 -1.00 16.31 0.59
N ALA A 83 -1.22 15.89 -0.67
CA ALA A 83 -0.21 15.22 -1.48
C ALA A 83 1.06 16.07 -1.66
N LYS A 84 0.91 17.38 -1.93
CA LYS A 84 2.04 18.32 -2.05
C LYS A 84 2.90 18.40 -0.80
N ARG A 85 2.31 18.31 0.40
CA ARG A 85 3.08 18.29 1.66
C ARG A 85 3.97 17.06 1.78
N GLU A 86 3.61 15.98 1.09
CA GLU A 86 4.40 14.76 0.98
C GLU A 86 5.38 14.79 -0.19
N GLY A 87 5.41 15.87 -0.99
CA GLY A 87 6.22 15.99 -2.19
C GLY A 87 5.62 15.34 -3.44
N LEU A 88 4.31 15.04 -3.41
CA LEU A 88 3.60 14.36 -4.49
C LEU A 88 2.77 15.34 -5.32
N ILE A 89 2.55 15.01 -6.58
CA ILE A 89 1.60 15.70 -7.45
C ILE A 89 0.56 14.68 -7.91
N PHE A 90 -0.64 14.75 -7.35
CA PHE A 90 -1.70 13.83 -7.73
C PHE A 90 -2.30 14.18 -9.09
N ASP A 91 -2.26 13.22 -9.99
CA ASP A 91 -3.03 13.17 -11.21
C ASP A 91 -4.42 12.58 -10.93
N PHE A 92 -5.44 13.31 -11.36
CA PHE A 92 -6.84 12.92 -11.16
C PHE A 92 -7.48 12.31 -12.42
N GLY A 93 -6.70 12.05 -13.45
CA GLY A 93 -7.10 11.42 -14.72
C GLY A 93 -7.07 9.89 -14.71
N SER A 94 -6.75 9.27 -13.57
CA SER A 94 -6.69 7.82 -13.44
C SER A 94 -8.02 7.11 -13.66
N THR A 95 -7.93 5.82 -13.97
CA THR A 95 -9.09 4.92 -14.09
C THR A 95 -9.15 4.00 -12.87
N ILE A 96 -10.28 4.03 -12.16
CA ILE A 96 -10.52 3.21 -10.98
C ILE A 96 -11.33 1.97 -11.34
N GLY A 97 -11.17 0.90 -10.59
CA GLY A 97 -11.96 -0.32 -10.70
C GLY A 97 -11.63 -1.30 -9.57
N ASN A 98 -11.81 -2.59 -9.84
CA ASN A 98 -11.44 -3.63 -8.89
C ASN A 98 -9.91 -3.72 -8.77
N THR A 99 -9.39 -3.73 -7.53
CA THR A 99 -7.95 -3.72 -7.23
C THR A 99 -7.33 -5.11 -7.03
N ARG A 100 -8.06 -6.18 -7.31
CA ARG A 100 -7.62 -7.57 -7.06
C ARG A 100 -6.33 -7.89 -7.80
N ASP A 101 -6.20 -7.49 -9.06
CA ASP A 101 -5.00 -7.78 -9.85
C ASP A 101 -3.78 -7.00 -9.37
N ALA A 102 -3.96 -5.76 -8.89
CA ALA A 102 -2.91 -5.01 -8.23
C ALA A 102 -2.41 -5.74 -6.97
N HIS A 103 -3.31 -6.26 -6.14
CA HIS A 103 -2.96 -7.09 -4.97
C HIS A 103 -2.30 -8.41 -5.37
N ARG A 104 -2.73 -9.04 -6.47
CA ARG A 104 -2.09 -10.24 -6.99
C ARG A 104 -0.66 -9.97 -7.45
N LEU A 105 -0.37 -8.79 -7.98
CA LEU A 105 1.00 -8.37 -8.31
C LEU A 105 1.87 -8.22 -7.06
N GLU A 106 1.33 -7.67 -5.97
CA GLU A 106 2.02 -7.67 -4.67
C GLU A 106 2.29 -9.10 -4.15
N LYS A 107 1.40 -10.06 -4.43
CA LYS A 107 1.66 -11.48 -4.11
C LYS A 107 2.76 -12.09 -4.94
N LEU A 108 2.83 -11.79 -6.24
CA LEU A 108 3.96 -12.20 -7.08
C LEU A 108 5.27 -11.68 -6.50
N ALA A 109 5.33 -10.40 -6.13
CA ALA A 109 6.53 -9.82 -5.51
C ALA A 109 6.98 -10.58 -4.25
N LYS A 110 6.01 -11.02 -3.43
CA LYS A 110 6.28 -11.78 -2.21
C LYS A 110 6.85 -13.18 -2.47
N THR A 111 6.57 -13.81 -3.62
CA THR A 111 7.13 -15.15 -3.93
C THR A 111 8.60 -15.12 -4.32
N LYS A 112 9.15 -13.95 -4.66
CA LYS A 112 10.52 -13.81 -5.17
C LYS A 112 11.59 -13.72 -4.07
N ASP A 113 11.18 -13.68 -2.79
CA ASP A 113 12.05 -13.61 -1.59
C ASP A 113 13.14 -12.52 -1.69
N GLU A 114 12.83 -11.42 -2.37
CA GLU A 114 13.72 -10.27 -2.54
C GLU A 114 13.33 -9.18 -1.54
N GLU A 115 14.32 -8.68 -0.80
CA GLU A 115 14.12 -7.65 0.23
C GLU A 115 13.40 -6.43 -0.37
N ASP A 116 12.36 -5.98 0.34
CA ASP A 116 11.54 -4.82 0.00
C ASP A 116 10.86 -4.85 -1.38
N LEU A 117 10.93 -5.94 -2.17
CA LEU A 117 10.33 -5.99 -3.51
C LEU A 117 8.81 -5.82 -3.45
N GLN A 118 8.15 -6.44 -2.46
CA GLN A 118 6.71 -6.26 -2.25
C GLN A 118 6.36 -4.79 -1.97
N THR A 119 7.15 -4.12 -1.13
CA THR A 119 6.99 -2.68 -0.84
C THR A 119 7.20 -1.83 -2.08
N ARG A 120 8.21 -2.14 -2.91
CA ARG A 120 8.45 -1.44 -4.17
C ARG A 120 7.27 -1.59 -5.13
N VAL A 121 6.71 -2.79 -5.28
CA VAL A 121 5.51 -3.01 -6.11
C VAL A 121 4.32 -2.22 -5.58
N ALA A 122 4.03 -2.29 -4.29
CA ALA A 122 2.90 -1.54 -3.70
C ALA A 122 3.03 -0.03 -3.95
N LEU A 123 4.23 0.54 -3.73
CA LEU A 123 4.50 1.96 -3.97
C LEU A 123 4.44 2.32 -5.46
N GLU A 124 4.96 1.49 -6.36
CA GLU A 124 4.96 1.78 -7.80
C GLU A 124 3.55 1.68 -8.40
N VAL A 125 2.73 0.73 -7.94
CA VAL A 125 1.32 0.64 -8.33
C VAL A 125 0.56 1.88 -7.85
N MET A 126 0.77 2.31 -6.60
CA MET A 126 0.13 3.53 -6.07
C MET A 126 0.60 4.77 -6.84
N LYS A 127 1.89 4.88 -7.16
CA LYS A 127 2.44 5.95 -7.99
C LYS A 127 1.83 5.99 -9.38
N MET A 128 1.77 4.84 -10.07
CA MET A 128 1.13 4.72 -11.38
C MET A 128 -0.31 5.24 -11.34
N TYR A 129 -1.07 4.89 -10.30
CA TYR A 129 -2.46 5.32 -10.17
C TYR A 129 -2.61 6.79 -9.74
N PHE A 130 -1.82 7.27 -8.78
CA PHE A 130 -2.00 8.60 -8.18
C PHE A 130 -1.22 9.70 -8.86
N GLU A 131 -0.07 9.44 -9.47
CA GLU A 131 0.81 10.47 -10.04
C GLU A 131 0.85 10.43 -11.57
N GLU A 132 0.56 9.27 -12.18
CA GLU A 132 0.73 9.06 -13.62
C GLU A 132 -0.59 8.89 -14.38
N GLY A 133 -1.73 8.98 -13.68
CA GLY A 133 -3.06 8.85 -14.29
C GLY A 133 -3.35 7.47 -14.87
N GLY A 134 -2.65 6.43 -14.39
CA GLY A 134 -2.79 5.08 -14.93
C GLY A 134 -4.11 4.39 -14.57
N ASN A 135 -4.35 3.23 -15.19
CA ASN A 135 -5.55 2.43 -14.98
C ASN A 135 -5.26 1.22 -14.09
N ILE A 136 -5.85 1.21 -12.89
CA ILE A 136 -5.64 0.12 -11.91
C ILE A 136 -6.18 -1.24 -12.38
N THR A 137 -7.02 -1.26 -13.42
CA THR A 137 -7.60 -2.47 -14.02
C THR A 137 -6.92 -2.88 -15.33
N SER A 138 -5.91 -2.12 -15.78
CA SER A 138 -5.16 -2.43 -17.00
C SER A 138 -4.01 -3.38 -16.68
N LEU A 139 -4.02 -4.58 -17.27
CA LEU A 139 -2.90 -5.51 -17.18
C LEU A 139 -1.61 -4.87 -17.70
N ASP A 140 -1.68 -4.11 -18.79
CA ASP A 140 -0.51 -3.47 -19.39
C ASP A 140 0.10 -2.42 -18.45
N ASP A 141 -0.71 -1.66 -17.72
CA ASP A 141 -0.21 -0.65 -16.78
C ASP A 141 0.39 -1.32 -15.53
N LEU A 142 -0.25 -2.37 -15.02
CA LEU A 142 0.26 -3.16 -13.90
C LEU A 142 1.58 -3.88 -14.25
N VAL A 143 1.68 -4.46 -15.45
CA VAL A 143 2.91 -5.11 -15.93
C VAL A 143 4.05 -4.10 -16.05
N LYS A 144 3.79 -2.92 -16.62
CA LYS A 144 4.81 -1.84 -16.69
C LYS A 144 5.23 -1.35 -15.30
N ALA A 145 4.29 -1.24 -14.36
CA ALA A 145 4.62 -0.92 -12.97
C ALA A 145 5.52 -1.99 -12.34
N ALA A 146 5.23 -3.28 -12.57
CA ALA A 146 6.06 -4.40 -12.12
C ALA A 146 7.49 -4.32 -12.70
N GLY A 147 7.60 -4.06 -14.01
CA GLY A 147 8.86 -3.91 -14.74
C GLY A 147 9.77 -2.84 -14.15
N ARG A 148 9.19 -1.69 -13.79
CA ARG A 148 9.93 -0.54 -13.20
C ARG A 148 10.59 -0.85 -11.87
N VAL A 149 10.13 -1.88 -11.15
CA VAL A 149 10.70 -2.30 -9.86
C VAL A 149 11.48 -3.61 -9.94
N GLY A 150 11.72 -4.12 -11.14
CA GLY A 150 12.61 -5.26 -11.38
C GLY A 150 11.92 -6.63 -11.49
N ILE A 151 10.59 -6.67 -11.57
CA ILE A 151 9.88 -7.91 -11.94
C ILE A 151 9.90 -8.05 -13.46
N ASP A 152 10.21 -9.23 -13.97
CA ASP A 152 10.16 -9.47 -15.42
C ASP A 152 8.74 -9.26 -15.96
N GLU A 153 8.60 -8.44 -17.00
CA GLU A 153 7.28 -8.08 -17.52
C GLU A 153 6.50 -9.27 -18.10
N SER A 154 7.21 -10.28 -18.64
CA SER A 154 6.56 -11.48 -19.17
C SER A 154 6.07 -12.38 -18.04
N GLU A 155 6.82 -12.49 -16.95
CA GLU A 155 6.41 -13.17 -15.72
C GLU A 155 5.20 -12.48 -15.08
N ALA A 156 5.25 -11.14 -14.92
CA ALA A 156 4.13 -10.37 -14.37
C ALA A 156 2.86 -10.53 -15.22
N ARG A 157 3.00 -10.50 -16.55
CA ARG A 157 1.89 -10.72 -17.47
C ARG A 157 1.31 -12.12 -17.32
N ALA A 158 2.14 -13.15 -17.39
CA ALA A 158 1.69 -14.53 -17.25
C ALA A 158 1.00 -14.78 -15.89
N TRP A 159 1.53 -14.19 -14.83
CA TRP A 159 0.91 -14.23 -13.50
C TRP A 159 -0.50 -13.63 -13.53
N LEU A 160 -0.66 -12.40 -14.04
CA LEU A 160 -1.95 -11.70 -14.02
C LEU A 160 -2.97 -12.29 -15.00
N GLU A 161 -2.54 -12.84 -16.14
CA GLU A 161 -3.40 -13.56 -17.11
C GLU A 161 -3.88 -14.92 -16.58
N SER A 162 -3.12 -15.54 -15.68
CA SER A 162 -3.58 -16.68 -14.87
C SER A 162 -4.47 -16.22 -13.71
N ASP A 163 -4.88 -17.12 -12.82
CA ASP A 163 -5.49 -16.76 -11.51
C ASP A 163 -4.53 -16.97 -10.32
N ASN A 164 -3.22 -17.10 -10.58
CA ASN A 164 -2.22 -17.26 -9.52
C ASN A 164 -2.29 -16.10 -8.50
N GLY A 165 -2.18 -16.42 -7.21
CA GLY A 165 -2.33 -15.47 -6.10
C GLY A 165 -3.76 -14.99 -5.85
N GLY A 166 -4.72 -15.38 -6.71
CA GLY A 166 -6.09 -14.91 -6.65
C GLY A 166 -6.85 -15.39 -5.41
N GLU A 167 -6.77 -16.69 -5.13
CA GLU A 167 -7.40 -17.29 -3.95
C GLU A 167 -6.83 -16.70 -2.65
N GLU A 168 -5.51 -16.49 -2.59
CA GLU A 168 -4.84 -15.89 -1.44
C GLU A 168 -5.29 -14.44 -1.21
N VAL A 169 -5.35 -13.63 -2.26
CA VAL A 169 -5.87 -12.24 -2.18
C VAL A 169 -7.31 -12.24 -1.69
N ASP A 170 -8.16 -13.09 -2.26
CA ASP A 170 -9.58 -13.16 -1.88
C ASP A 170 -9.74 -13.63 -0.42
N ALA A 171 -8.92 -14.56 0.02
CA ALA A 171 -8.89 -15.05 1.40
C ALA A 171 -8.43 -13.97 2.39
N GLU A 172 -7.40 -13.18 2.02
CA GLU A 172 -6.92 -12.06 2.83
C GLU A 172 -7.99 -10.97 2.97
N VAL A 173 -8.62 -10.55 1.87
CA VAL A 173 -9.69 -9.55 1.90
C VAL A 173 -10.83 -10.00 2.81
N ARG A 174 -11.26 -11.27 2.70
CA ARG A 174 -12.27 -11.86 3.61
C ARG A 174 -11.79 -11.91 5.06
N ARG A 175 -10.50 -12.21 5.30
CA ARG A 175 -9.92 -12.24 6.65
C ARG A 175 -9.91 -10.86 7.28
N MET A 176 -9.50 -9.82 6.56
CA MET A 176 -9.45 -8.44 7.10
C MET A 176 -10.84 -7.92 7.47
N GLN A 177 -11.85 -8.24 6.65
CA GLN A 177 -13.24 -7.95 6.98
C GLN A 177 -13.70 -8.66 8.26
N ARG A 178 -13.36 -9.96 8.43
CA ARG A 178 -13.68 -10.73 9.65
C ARG A 178 -12.97 -10.22 10.89
N LEU A 179 -11.74 -9.72 10.76
CA LEU A 179 -10.98 -9.10 11.84
C LEU A 179 -11.47 -7.68 12.20
N GLY A 180 -12.54 -7.20 11.55
CA GLY A 180 -13.13 -5.90 11.86
C GLY A 180 -12.26 -4.72 11.44
N VAL A 181 -11.39 -4.89 10.43
CA VAL A 181 -10.65 -3.77 9.83
C VAL A 181 -11.65 -2.86 9.11
N LYS A 182 -11.95 -1.70 9.71
CA LYS A 182 -12.98 -0.76 9.24
C LYS A 182 -12.46 0.28 8.24
N GLY A 183 -11.15 0.33 8.02
CA GLY A 183 -10.52 1.29 7.13
C GLY A 183 -9.04 0.97 6.93
N VAL A 184 -8.47 1.59 5.91
CA VAL A 184 -7.06 1.45 5.52
C VAL A 184 -6.44 2.83 5.25
N PRO A 185 -5.12 3.00 5.45
CA PRO A 185 -4.17 1.96 5.82
C PRO A 185 -4.25 1.59 7.31
N ARG A 186 -3.87 0.36 7.62
CA ARG A 186 -3.62 -0.10 9.00
C ARG A 186 -2.28 -0.81 9.02
N TYR A 187 -1.45 -0.46 10.00
CA TYR A 187 -0.16 -1.09 10.21
C TYR A 187 -0.16 -1.80 11.56
N ILE A 188 0.36 -3.02 11.58
CA ILE A 188 0.52 -3.81 12.80
C ILE A 188 1.99 -4.18 12.93
N ILE A 189 2.64 -3.67 13.96
CA ILE A 189 4.07 -3.85 14.22
C ILE A 189 4.22 -4.94 15.30
N ASN A 190 5.01 -5.97 15.02
CA ASN A 190 5.19 -7.17 15.85
C ASN A 190 3.86 -7.78 16.32
N ASP A 191 2.86 -7.80 15.43
CA ASP A 191 1.51 -8.31 15.68
C ASP A 191 0.80 -7.72 16.91
N LYS A 192 1.28 -6.58 17.42
CA LYS A 192 0.86 -6.01 18.71
C LYS A 192 0.57 -4.53 18.65
N PHE A 193 1.51 -3.73 18.12
CA PHE A 193 1.38 -2.28 18.08
C PHE A 193 0.66 -1.87 16.81
N THR A 194 -0.45 -1.13 16.93
CA THR A 194 -1.28 -0.76 15.78
C THR A 194 -1.15 0.73 15.48
N VAL A 195 -0.93 1.07 14.22
CA VAL A 195 -1.04 2.44 13.69
C VAL A 195 -2.18 2.45 12.68
N ASP A 196 -3.25 3.18 13.01
CA ASP A 196 -4.44 3.31 12.17
C ASP A 196 -4.39 4.59 11.35
N GLY A 197 -4.51 4.47 10.02
CA GLY A 197 -4.45 5.59 9.11
C GLY A 197 -3.05 6.00 8.71
N ALA A 198 -2.97 7.11 7.97
CA ALA A 198 -1.73 7.70 7.52
C ALA A 198 -1.17 8.63 8.60
N GLU A 199 -0.77 8.09 9.74
CA GLU A 199 -0.17 8.86 10.84
C GLU A 199 1.18 9.46 10.45
N ASP A 200 1.71 10.37 11.27
CA ASP A 200 3.01 11.00 11.01
C ASP A 200 4.20 10.05 11.22
N VAL A 201 5.36 10.44 10.68
CA VAL A 201 6.60 9.65 10.74
C VAL A 201 7.06 9.40 12.19
N GLY A 202 6.81 10.35 13.10
CA GLY A 202 7.16 10.23 14.51
C GLY A 202 6.34 9.16 15.21
N MET A 203 5.03 9.08 14.94
CA MET A 203 4.17 8.00 15.45
C MET A 203 4.68 6.62 15.02
N PHE A 204 5.00 6.43 13.73
CA PHE A 204 5.59 5.17 13.25
C PHE A 204 6.91 4.84 13.97
N LEU A 205 7.80 5.84 14.09
CA LEU A 205 9.09 5.65 14.76
C LEU A 205 8.92 5.24 16.23
N GLU A 206 8.01 5.90 16.96
CA GLU A 206 7.69 5.59 18.34
C GLU A 206 7.24 4.14 18.49
N GLN A 207 6.28 3.69 17.67
CA GLN A 207 5.79 2.32 17.73
C GLN A 207 6.86 1.29 17.36
N MET A 208 7.76 1.60 16.40
CA MET A 208 8.90 0.74 16.08
C MET A 208 9.90 0.64 17.24
N VAL A 209 10.15 1.73 17.97
CA VAL A 209 11.01 1.71 19.16
C VAL A 209 10.39 0.86 20.27
N LEU A 210 9.09 1.02 20.55
CA LEU A 210 8.38 0.20 21.53
C LEU A 210 8.43 -1.29 21.16
N ALA A 211 8.18 -1.62 19.88
CA ALA A 211 8.26 -2.99 19.38
C ALA A 211 9.66 -3.60 19.52
N ARG A 212 10.71 -2.79 19.31
CA ARG A 212 12.11 -3.19 19.51
C ARG A 212 12.41 -3.50 20.98
N GLU A 213 12.02 -2.61 21.89
CA GLU A 213 12.26 -2.78 23.32
C GLU A 213 11.59 -4.04 23.88
N GLU A 214 10.40 -4.36 23.39
CA GLU A 214 9.70 -5.59 23.74
C GLU A 214 10.42 -6.83 23.21
N ALA A 215 10.78 -6.85 21.93
CA ALA A 215 11.51 -7.97 21.33
C ALA A 215 12.85 -8.26 22.06
N LEU A 216 13.51 -7.22 22.58
CA LEU A 216 14.71 -7.37 23.39
C LEU A 216 14.45 -7.99 24.77
N LYS A 217 13.30 -7.68 25.40
CA LYS A 217 12.91 -8.26 26.69
C LYS A 217 12.53 -9.73 26.56
N GLU A 218 11.87 -10.11 25.48
CA GLU A 218 11.49 -11.51 25.20
C GLU A 218 12.69 -12.40 24.84
N SER A 219 13.80 -11.79 24.41
CA SER A 219 15.04 -12.48 24.05
C SER A 219 16.00 -12.67 25.23
N GLN A 220 15.63 -12.23 26.44
CA GLN A 220 16.40 -12.35 27.69
C GLN A 220 15.81 -13.43 28.59
#